data_AF-T2JQM4-F1
#
_entry.id   AF-T2JQM4-F1
#
_cell.length_a   1.000
_cell.length_b   1.000
_cell.length_c   1.000
_cell.angle_alpha   90.00
_cell.angle_beta   90.00
_cell.angle_gamma   90.00
#
_symmetry.space_group_name_H-M   'P 1'
#
loop_
_entity.id
_entity.type
_entity.pdbx_description
1 polymer ?
#
loop_
_entity_poly.entity_id
_entity_poly.type
_entity_poly.pdbx_seq_one_letter_code
_entity_poly.pdbx_strand_id
1 'polypeptide(L)'
;MELRLSGLVVEKEGKIKVYNLVYQTVFSKHWVEKNLEKFRPYAQEIRAWIASEGQDQSCLLQGSQLQDALTWALGKRLWDDDYRFLVASQTLAKQQTEQLLEATEQASQLLASTRSKAKRKAQKRRIGFVWIPVISLSVTIFVLLLRWSGLLQGLEWSMLDQFFRWRSLEPSDPRIAIVTIDERDLTEVGKWPIPDSILAKTITNIKAQNPQGIGLDLYRDLPVEPGHSDLVKLFQSTSILFGTEKIASSRVAAPPVLSESGQVGFSDIVVDADGRVRRALLSLVDSDGELRYSLGTILALHYLKAKGINLETVDEGQKVALGKAVFKRFTGMTGGI
;
A
#
# COMPACT_ATOMS: atom_id res chain seq x y z
N MET A 1 -12.86 76.82 -52.98
CA MET A 1 -13.33 77.77 -54.02
C MET A 1 -14.81 78.11 -53.86
N GLU A 2 -15.64 77.26 -53.24
CA GLU A 2 -17.09 77.48 -53.10
C GLU A 2 -17.49 78.67 -52.21
N LEU A 3 -16.74 78.99 -51.14
CA LEU A 3 -17.10 80.09 -50.22
C LEU A 3 -16.85 81.51 -50.76
N ARG A 4 -15.90 81.68 -51.71
CA ARG A 4 -15.69 82.96 -52.42
C ARG A 4 -16.76 83.18 -53.49
N LEU A 5 -17.22 82.09 -54.12
CA LEU A 5 -18.25 82.13 -55.17
C LEU A 5 -19.67 82.27 -54.58
N SER A 6 -19.87 81.93 -53.31
CA SER A 6 -21.16 82.10 -52.60
C SER A 6 -21.36 83.50 -52.00
N GLY A 7 -20.42 84.43 -52.19
CA GLY A 7 -20.52 85.82 -51.70
C GLY A 7 -20.38 86.01 -50.18
N LEU A 8 -20.03 84.95 -49.44
CA LEU A 8 -19.97 84.96 -47.96
C LEU A 8 -18.67 85.61 -47.43
N VAL A 9 -17.59 85.54 -48.20
CA VAL A 9 -16.27 86.07 -47.84
C VAL A 9 -15.57 86.73 -49.01
N VAL A 10 -14.85 87.83 -48.73
CA VAL A 10 -14.04 88.59 -49.68
C VAL A 10 -12.56 88.51 -49.29
N GLU A 11 -11.69 88.40 -50.29
CA GLU A 11 -10.25 88.43 -50.07
C GLU A 11 -9.75 89.86 -50.11
N LYS A 12 -9.12 90.31 -49.02
CA LYS A 12 -8.54 91.65 -48.91
C LYS A 12 -7.15 91.51 -48.29
N GLU A 13 -6.11 91.89 -49.05
CA GLU A 13 -4.70 91.82 -48.64
C GLU A 13 -4.24 90.40 -48.23
N GLY A 14 -4.59 89.40 -49.03
CA GLY A 14 -4.20 88.00 -48.79
C GLY A 14 -4.85 87.34 -47.57
N LYS A 15 -5.81 88.02 -46.91
CA LYS A 15 -6.61 87.48 -45.81
C LYS A 15 -8.09 87.45 -46.19
N ILE A 16 -8.75 86.35 -45.86
CA ILE A 16 -10.18 86.18 -46.08
C ILE A 16 -10.94 86.97 -45.00
N LYS A 17 -11.75 87.95 -45.40
CA LYS A 17 -12.63 88.74 -44.53
C LYS A 17 -14.09 88.45 -44.86
N VAL A 18 -14.95 88.40 -43.84
CA VAL A 18 -16.39 88.19 -44.03
C VAL A 18 -17.00 89.40 -44.74
N TYR A 19 -17.78 89.18 -45.80
CA TYR A 19 -18.24 90.27 -46.69
C TYR A 19 -19.29 91.19 -46.03
N ASN A 20 -20.12 90.64 -45.13
CA ASN A 20 -21.19 91.38 -44.44
C ASN A 20 -21.14 91.13 -42.93
N LEU A 21 -21.32 92.19 -42.13
CA LEU A 21 -21.36 92.15 -40.66
C LEU A 21 -22.40 91.16 -40.11
N VAL A 22 -23.52 90.94 -40.81
CA VAL A 22 -24.56 89.96 -40.42
C VAL A 22 -24.03 88.52 -40.49
N TYR A 23 -23.16 88.20 -41.46
CA TYR A 23 -22.56 86.87 -41.56
C TYR A 23 -21.54 86.60 -40.45
N GLN A 24 -20.90 87.64 -39.90
CA GLN A 24 -19.98 87.49 -38.77
C GLN A 24 -20.71 87.07 -37.48
N THR A 25 -22.00 87.41 -37.37
CA THR A 25 -22.87 87.00 -36.26
C THR A 25 -23.28 85.53 -36.38
N VAL A 26 -23.46 85.02 -37.59
CA VAL A 26 -23.87 83.63 -37.86
C VAL A 26 -22.67 82.67 -37.92
N PHE A 27 -21.59 83.07 -38.57
CA PHE A 27 -20.33 82.32 -38.73
C PHE A 27 -19.26 82.80 -37.75
N SER A 28 -19.60 82.86 -36.46
CA SER A 28 -18.63 83.21 -35.41
C SER A 28 -17.50 82.18 -35.33
N LYS A 29 -16.34 82.55 -34.78
CA LYS A 29 -15.23 81.62 -34.54
C LYS A 29 -15.70 80.36 -33.80
N HIS A 30 -16.57 80.55 -32.81
CA HIS A 30 -17.20 79.47 -32.05
C HIS A 30 -18.09 78.56 -32.93
N TRP A 31 -18.88 79.12 -33.86
CA TRP A 31 -19.68 78.33 -34.82
C TRP A 31 -18.80 77.54 -35.79
N VAL A 32 -17.72 78.14 -36.29
CA VAL A 32 -16.77 77.49 -37.21
C VAL A 32 -16.07 76.32 -36.50
N GLU A 33 -15.58 76.54 -35.27
CA GLU A 33 -14.96 75.49 -34.45
C GLU A 33 -15.96 74.35 -34.16
N LYS A 34 -17.20 74.67 -33.78
CA LYS A 34 -18.26 73.69 -33.52
C LYS A 34 -18.68 72.88 -34.76
N ASN A 35 -18.56 73.45 -35.96
CA ASN A 35 -18.83 72.72 -37.19
C ASN A 35 -17.61 71.94 -37.68
N LEU A 36 -16.39 72.44 -37.51
CA LEU A 36 -15.15 71.72 -37.81
C LEU A 36 -14.99 70.45 -36.96
N GLU A 37 -15.44 70.48 -35.69
CA GLU A 37 -15.53 69.29 -34.83
C GLU A 37 -16.45 68.20 -35.39
N LYS A 38 -17.45 68.55 -36.21
CA LYS A 38 -18.34 67.58 -36.84
C LYS A 38 -17.74 66.92 -38.08
N PHE A 39 -16.69 67.49 -38.66
CA PHE A 39 -16.14 66.99 -39.91
C PHE A 39 -15.14 65.85 -39.72
N ARG A 40 -14.32 65.84 -38.66
CA ARG A 40 -13.30 64.79 -38.43
C ARG A 40 -13.46 64.12 -37.04
N PRO A 41 -13.36 62.78 -36.95
CA PRO A 41 -13.50 62.05 -35.68
C PRO A 41 -12.43 62.37 -34.63
N TYR A 42 -11.28 62.91 -35.05
CA TYR A 42 -10.08 63.14 -34.22
C TYR A 42 -9.79 64.64 -34.00
N ALA A 43 -10.82 65.49 -34.01
CA ALA A 43 -10.65 66.93 -34.04
C ALA A 43 -10.00 67.53 -32.79
N GLN A 44 -10.18 66.88 -31.64
CA GLN A 44 -9.63 67.33 -30.36
C GLN A 44 -8.15 66.95 -30.25
N GLU A 45 -7.83 65.73 -30.64
CA GLU A 45 -6.52 65.11 -30.57
C GLU A 45 -5.52 65.82 -31.48
N ILE A 46 -5.90 66.09 -32.73
CA ILE A 46 -5.05 66.85 -33.65
C ILE A 46 -4.91 68.33 -33.26
N ARG A 47 -5.91 68.94 -32.60
CA ARG A 47 -5.75 70.31 -32.08
C ARG A 47 -4.72 70.37 -30.96
N ALA A 48 -4.75 69.40 -30.05
CA ALA A 48 -3.75 69.28 -28.99
C ALA A 48 -2.35 68.97 -29.58
N TRP A 49 -2.28 68.12 -30.61
CA TRP A 49 -1.05 67.80 -31.30
C TRP A 49 -0.46 69.03 -32.05
N ILE A 50 -1.28 69.81 -32.76
CA ILE A 50 -0.83 71.05 -33.43
C ILE A 50 -0.39 72.09 -32.40
N ALA A 51 -1.09 72.22 -31.26
CA ALA A 51 -0.73 73.15 -30.19
C ALA A 51 0.62 72.80 -29.53
N SER A 52 1.05 71.54 -29.61
CA SER A 52 2.37 71.07 -29.17
C SER A 52 3.44 71.08 -30.28
N GLU A 53 3.18 71.76 -31.40
CA GLU A 53 4.04 71.79 -32.59
C GLU A 53 4.34 70.38 -33.17
N GLY A 54 3.47 69.41 -32.87
CA GLY A 54 3.58 68.03 -33.31
C GLY A 54 4.50 67.13 -32.46
N GLN A 55 4.89 67.58 -31.26
CA GLN A 55 5.82 66.84 -30.39
C GLN A 55 5.12 65.86 -29.43
N ASP A 56 3.89 66.15 -29.01
CA ASP A 56 3.21 65.32 -28.01
C ASP A 56 2.63 64.03 -28.59
N GLN A 57 3.32 62.92 -28.36
CA GLN A 57 2.90 61.59 -28.82
C GLN A 57 1.65 61.06 -28.10
N SER A 58 1.29 61.60 -26.93
CA SER A 58 0.07 61.18 -26.21
C SER A 58 -1.21 61.62 -26.91
N CYS A 59 -1.11 62.64 -27.78
CA CYS A 59 -2.19 63.12 -28.61
C CYS A 59 -2.41 62.25 -29.87
N LEU A 60 -1.50 61.32 -30.18
CA LEU A 60 -1.59 60.47 -31.38
C LEU A 60 -2.60 59.34 -31.17
N LEU A 61 -3.32 58.99 -32.24
CA LEU A 61 -4.36 57.97 -32.18
C LEU A 61 -3.75 56.57 -32.10
N GLN A 62 -4.38 55.69 -31.33
CA GLN A 62 -3.97 54.29 -31.17
C GLN A 62 -5.18 53.34 -31.30
N GLY A 63 -4.92 52.07 -31.61
CA GLY A 63 -5.95 51.04 -31.65
C GLY A 63 -7.11 51.38 -32.59
N SER A 64 -8.34 51.18 -32.11
CA SER A 64 -9.55 51.41 -32.90
C SER A 64 -9.72 52.87 -33.36
N GLN A 65 -9.30 53.85 -32.55
CA GLN A 65 -9.41 55.27 -32.91
C GLN A 65 -8.57 55.63 -34.14
N LEU A 66 -7.37 55.06 -34.26
CA LEU A 66 -6.52 55.24 -35.45
C LEU A 66 -7.17 54.58 -36.67
N GLN A 67 -7.71 53.37 -36.51
CA GLN A 67 -8.38 52.65 -37.60
C GLN A 67 -9.61 53.39 -38.11
N ASP A 68 -10.43 53.95 -37.21
CA ASP A 68 -11.60 54.76 -37.54
C ASP A 68 -11.19 56.05 -38.27
N ALA A 69 -10.12 56.70 -37.82
CA ALA A 69 -9.59 57.91 -38.44
C ALA A 69 -9.02 57.67 -39.85
N LEU A 70 -8.29 56.56 -40.04
CA LEU A 70 -7.80 56.15 -41.36
C LEU A 70 -8.96 55.80 -42.29
N THR A 71 -9.99 55.12 -41.78
CA THR A 71 -11.19 54.78 -42.55
C THR A 71 -11.94 56.04 -42.97
N TRP A 72 -12.09 57.01 -42.07
CA TRP A 72 -12.69 58.30 -42.38
C TRP A 72 -11.88 59.07 -43.44
N ALA A 73 -10.55 58.99 -43.41
CA ALA A 73 -9.66 59.70 -44.33
C ALA A 73 -9.66 59.13 -45.76
N LEU A 74 -10.08 57.87 -45.95
CA LEU A 74 -10.12 57.21 -47.26
C LEU A 74 -10.98 58.00 -48.26
N GLY A 75 -10.41 58.29 -49.44
CA GLY A 75 -11.09 59.00 -50.51
C GLY A 75 -11.27 60.52 -50.28
N LYS A 76 -10.76 61.08 -49.18
CA LYS A 76 -10.76 62.52 -48.90
C LYS A 76 -9.41 63.15 -49.22
N ARG A 77 -9.42 64.41 -49.67
CA ARG A 77 -8.20 65.20 -49.84
C ARG A 77 -7.83 65.83 -48.50
N LEU A 78 -6.83 65.27 -47.82
CA LEU A 78 -6.36 65.75 -46.52
C LEU A 78 -5.59 67.07 -46.67
N TRP A 79 -5.71 67.93 -45.66
CA TRP A 79 -4.83 69.07 -45.48
C TRP A 79 -3.53 68.60 -44.82
N ASP A 80 -2.45 69.37 -44.98
CA ASP A 80 -1.10 68.97 -44.58
C ASP A 80 -1.01 68.50 -43.12
N ASP A 81 -1.68 69.20 -42.20
CA ASP A 81 -1.70 68.86 -40.78
C ASP A 81 -2.40 67.53 -40.49
N ASP A 82 -3.53 67.25 -41.14
CA ASP A 82 -4.27 65.98 -40.98
C ASP A 82 -3.45 64.80 -41.51
N TYR A 83 -2.74 64.98 -42.63
CA TYR A 83 -1.83 63.97 -43.16
C TYR A 83 -0.68 63.68 -42.18
N ARG A 84 0.00 64.72 -41.71
CA ARG A 84 1.14 64.57 -40.78
C ARG A 84 0.72 63.90 -39.46
N PHE A 85 -0.46 64.24 -38.93
CA PHE A 85 -0.98 63.64 -37.69
C PHE A 85 -1.30 62.15 -37.83
N LEU A 86 -1.95 61.75 -38.93
CA LEU A 86 -2.28 60.34 -39.18
C LEU A 86 -1.03 59.50 -39.47
N VAL A 87 -0.04 60.06 -40.16
CA VAL A 87 1.26 59.41 -40.39
C VAL A 87 2.04 59.25 -39.09
N ALA A 88 2.06 60.29 -38.24
CA ALA A 88 2.69 60.21 -36.92
C ALA A 88 2.03 59.14 -36.04
N SER A 89 0.69 59.06 -36.04
CA SER A 89 -0.07 58.06 -35.29
C SER A 89 0.22 56.63 -35.77
N GLN A 90 0.29 56.41 -37.09
CA GLN A 90 0.69 55.10 -37.65
C GLN A 90 2.13 54.73 -37.31
N THR A 91 3.04 55.71 -37.32
CA THR A 91 4.45 55.49 -37.02
C THR A 91 4.63 55.07 -35.56
N LEU A 92 3.91 55.72 -34.63
CA LEU A 92 3.92 55.35 -33.21
C LEU A 92 3.40 53.92 -32.99
N ALA A 93 2.25 53.56 -33.60
CA ALA A 93 1.67 52.23 -33.49
C ALA A 93 2.61 51.14 -34.03
N LYS A 94 3.30 51.43 -35.14
CA LYS A 94 4.33 50.53 -35.70
C LYS A 94 5.50 50.33 -34.73
N GLN A 95 6.04 51.43 -34.18
CA GLN A 95 7.17 51.37 -33.25
C GLN A 95 6.84 50.60 -31.96
N GLN A 96 5.64 50.78 -31.41
CA GLN A 96 5.19 50.03 -30.23
C GLN A 96 5.06 48.53 -30.50
N THR A 97 4.61 48.16 -31.70
CA THR A 97 4.47 46.75 -32.09
C THR A 97 5.82 46.07 -32.23
N GLU A 98 6.81 46.76 -32.83
CA GLU A 98 8.19 46.27 -32.94
C GLU A 98 8.82 46.06 -31.55
N GLN A 99 8.67 47.02 -30.63
CA GLN A 99 9.18 46.90 -29.26
C GLN A 99 8.51 45.76 -28.47
N LEU A 100 7.20 45.57 -28.63
CA LEU A 100 6.49 44.48 -27.96
C LEU A 100 6.97 43.13 -28.51
N LEU A 101 7.16 43.02 -29.83
CA LEU A 101 7.67 41.80 -30.45
C LEU A 101 9.07 41.46 -29.91
N GLU A 102 9.99 42.42 -29.89
CA GLU A 102 11.33 42.23 -29.33
C GLU A 102 11.29 41.82 -27.85
N ALA A 103 10.47 42.49 -27.04
CA ALA A 103 10.33 42.16 -25.62
C ALA A 103 9.77 40.74 -25.42
N THR A 104 8.79 40.33 -26.23
CA THR A 104 8.23 38.97 -26.19
C THR A 104 9.21 37.92 -26.67
N GLU A 105 9.98 38.21 -27.72
CA GLU A 105 11.03 37.33 -28.23
C GLU A 105 12.12 37.12 -27.18
N GLN A 106 12.63 38.20 -26.58
CA GLN A 106 13.63 38.14 -25.51
C GLN A 106 13.11 37.38 -24.29
N ALA A 107 11.88 37.64 -23.85
CA ALA A 107 11.25 36.91 -22.75
C ALA A 107 11.13 35.40 -23.09
N SER A 108 10.74 35.06 -24.32
CA SER A 108 10.62 33.66 -24.75
C SER A 108 11.98 32.95 -24.78
N GLN A 109 13.04 33.61 -25.25
CA GLN A 109 14.40 33.07 -25.26
C GLN A 109 14.95 32.88 -23.84
N LEU A 110 14.68 33.83 -22.94
CA LEU A 110 15.03 33.70 -21.52
C LEU A 110 14.31 32.51 -20.87
N LEU A 111 13.01 32.36 -21.12
CA LEU A 111 12.23 31.22 -20.64
C LEU A 111 12.73 29.89 -21.23
N ALA A 112 13.13 29.86 -22.51
CA ALA A 112 13.68 28.67 -23.15
C ALA A 112 15.04 28.27 -22.54
N SER A 113 15.93 29.24 -22.32
CA SER A 113 17.26 29.01 -21.73
C SER A 113 17.19 28.62 -20.25
N THR A 114 16.25 29.19 -19.48
CA THR A 114 16.00 28.77 -18.09
C THR A 114 15.37 27.38 -18.05
N ARG A 115 14.41 27.07 -18.93
CA ARG A 115 13.79 25.75 -19.04
C ARG A 115 14.79 24.65 -19.42
N SER A 116 15.74 24.92 -20.32
CA SER A 116 16.77 23.94 -20.70
C SER A 116 17.75 23.66 -19.55
N LYS A 117 18.19 24.70 -18.82
CA LYS A 117 19.03 24.55 -17.61
C LYS A 117 18.31 23.77 -16.51
N ALA A 118 17.03 24.06 -16.27
CA ALA A 118 16.21 23.33 -15.29
C ALA A 118 16.05 21.84 -15.66
N LYS A 119 15.75 21.53 -16.93
CA LYS A 119 15.65 20.15 -17.42
C LYS A 119 16.96 19.38 -17.24
N ARG A 120 18.11 19.98 -17.54
CA ARG A 120 19.44 19.33 -17.39
C ARG A 120 19.77 19.02 -15.92
N LYS A 121 19.39 19.89 -14.99
CA LYS A 121 19.58 19.68 -13.54
C LYS A 121 18.63 18.61 -12.99
N ALA A 122 17.38 18.56 -13.47
CA ALA A 122 16.40 17.53 -13.09
C ALA A 122 16.80 16.14 -13.63
N GLN A 123 17.32 16.05 -14.85
CA GLN A 123 17.75 14.79 -15.45
C GLN A 123 18.95 14.15 -14.73
N LYS A 124 19.86 14.96 -14.17
CA LYS A 124 20.98 14.49 -13.32
C LYS A 124 20.56 13.94 -11.95
N ARG A 125 19.32 14.17 -11.51
CA ARG A 125 18.80 13.73 -10.20
C ARG A 125 17.79 12.58 -10.29
N ARG A 126 17.49 12.07 -11.49
CA ARG A 126 16.71 10.84 -11.60
C ARG A 126 17.56 9.69 -11.07
N ILE A 127 17.19 9.17 -9.90
CA ILE A 127 17.66 7.88 -9.41
C ILE A 127 17.39 6.89 -10.53
N GLY A 128 18.45 6.46 -11.22
CA GLY A 128 18.33 5.62 -12.39
C GLY A 128 17.65 4.32 -12.03
N PHE A 129 16.87 3.76 -12.95
CA PHE A 129 16.22 2.44 -12.82
C PHE A 129 17.20 1.33 -12.40
N VAL A 130 18.51 1.54 -12.64
CA VAL A 130 19.64 0.72 -12.18
C VAL A 130 19.72 0.56 -10.65
N TRP A 131 19.25 1.52 -9.86
CA TRP A 131 19.28 1.42 -8.39
C TRP A 131 18.19 0.49 -7.83
N ILE A 132 17.11 0.25 -8.58
CA ILE A 132 16.01 -0.63 -8.16
C ILE A 132 16.50 -2.06 -7.91
N PRO A 133 17.20 -2.74 -8.85
CA PRO A 133 17.72 -4.09 -8.59
C PRO A 133 18.79 -4.11 -7.50
N VAL A 134 19.62 -3.06 -7.39
CA VAL A 134 20.65 -2.97 -6.34
C VAL A 134 20.02 -2.88 -4.95
N ILE A 135 19.01 -2.02 -4.77
CA ILE A 135 18.27 -1.90 -3.52
C ILE A 135 17.54 -3.21 -3.22
N SER A 136 16.86 -3.79 -4.22
CA SER A 136 16.16 -5.06 -4.05
C SER A 136 17.09 -6.16 -3.58
N LEU A 137 18.24 -6.36 -4.26
CA LEU A 137 19.23 -7.37 -3.90
C LEU A 137 19.80 -7.11 -2.51
N SER A 138 20.10 -5.85 -2.18
CA SER A 138 20.62 -5.48 -0.86
C SER A 138 19.63 -5.80 0.26
N VAL A 139 18.35 -5.45 0.07
CA VAL A 139 17.28 -5.78 1.03
C VAL A 139 17.10 -7.29 1.15
N THR A 140 17.11 -8.04 0.04
CA THR A 140 17.02 -9.49 0.06
C THR A 140 18.18 -10.13 0.83
N ILE A 141 19.42 -9.72 0.56
CA ILE A 141 20.60 -10.21 1.28
C ILE A 141 20.49 -9.88 2.77
N PHE A 142 20.07 -8.65 3.11
CA PHE A 142 19.88 -8.24 4.49
C PHE A 142 18.84 -9.09 5.22
N VAL A 143 17.69 -9.37 4.59
CA VAL A 143 16.65 -10.24 5.15
C VAL A 143 17.15 -11.68 5.31
N LEU A 144 17.90 -12.21 4.34
CA LEU A 144 18.50 -13.53 4.44
C LEU A 144 19.50 -13.62 5.60
N LEU A 145 20.30 -12.57 5.83
CA LEU A 145 21.22 -12.48 6.97
C LEU A 145 20.46 -12.40 8.31
N LEU A 146 19.40 -11.59 8.39
CA LEU A 146 18.55 -11.52 9.59
C LEU A 146 17.85 -12.85 9.90
N ARG A 147 17.44 -13.58 8.86
CA ARG A 147 16.85 -14.91 8.99
C ARG A 147 17.89 -15.92 9.47
N TRP A 148 19.10 -15.89 8.89
CA TRP A 148 20.16 -16.83 9.27
C TRP A 148 20.71 -16.59 10.67
N SER A 149 20.71 -15.34 11.15
CA SER A 149 21.09 -15.01 12.52
C SER A 149 20.02 -15.32 13.56
N GLY A 150 18.81 -15.73 13.15
CA GLY A 150 17.70 -16.03 14.06
C GLY A 150 17.05 -14.79 14.71
N LEU A 151 17.44 -13.58 14.34
CA LEU A 151 16.90 -12.35 14.95
C LEU A 151 15.39 -12.18 14.74
N LEU A 152 14.86 -12.74 13.65
CA LEU A 152 13.42 -12.72 13.36
C LEU A 152 12.63 -13.84 14.06
N GLN A 153 13.29 -14.85 14.62
CA GLN A 153 12.66 -16.05 15.17
C GLN A 153 11.65 -15.72 16.28
N GLY A 154 11.98 -14.78 17.17
CA GLY A 154 11.06 -14.34 18.23
C GLY A 154 9.80 -13.65 17.70
N LEU A 155 9.92 -12.89 16.62
CA LEU A 155 8.77 -12.26 15.95
C LEU A 155 7.92 -13.32 15.24
N GLU A 156 8.56 -14.29 14.58
CA GLU A 156 7.88 -15.41 13.93
C GLU A 156 7.06 -16.23 14.93
N TRP A 157 7.63 -16.59 16.08
CA TRP A 157 6.92 -17.29 17.15
C TRP A 157 5.76 -16.46 17.71
N SER A 158 5.96 -15.16 17.91
CA SER A 158 4.90 -14.27 18.41
C SER A 158 3.73 -14.17 17.42
N MET A 159 4.03 -14.07 16.12
CA MET A 159 3.00 -14.06 15.07
C MET A 159 2.26 -15.41 15.00
N LEU A 160 2.97 -16.54 15.10
CA LEU A 160 2.37 -17.87 15.13
C LEU A 160 1.42 -18.04 16.32
N ASP A 161 1.86 -17.62 17.51
CA ASP A 161 1.03 -17.67 18.72
C ASP A 161 -0.23 -16.80 18.56
N GLN A 162 -0.11 -15.64 17.91
CA GLN A 162 -1.26 -14.79 17.61
C GLN A 162 -2.23 -15.45 16.61
N PHE A 163 -1.72 -16.17 15.61
CA PHE A 163 -2.57 -16.95 14.70
C PHE A 163 -3.32 -18.07 15.43
N PHE A 164 -2.70 -18.75 16.39
CA PHE A 164 -3.41 -19.72 17.23
C PHE A 164 -4.53 -19.08 18.06
N ARG A 165 -4.32 -17.85 18.56
CA ARG A 165 -5.35 -17.11 19.30
C ARG A 165 -6.50 -16.61 18.42
N TRP A 166 -6.24 -16.32 17.15
CA TRP A 166 -7.27 -15.92 16.18
C TRP A 166 -8.03 -17.10 15.60
N ARG A 167 -7.49 -18.31 15.69
CA ARG A 167 -8.20 -19.52 15.28
C ARG A 167 -9.42 -19.72 16.17
N SER A 168 -10.55 -20.05 15.56
CA SER A 168 -11.75 -20.46 16.29
C SER A 168 -11.47 -21.71 17.13
N LEU A 169 -12.04 -21.77 18.34
CA LEU A 169 -11.99 -22.97 19.18
C LEU A 169 -12.55 -24.16 18.38
N GLU A 170 -11.75 -25.23 18.32
CA GLU A 170 -12.16 -26.48 17.69
C GLU A 170 -13.16 -27.18 18.62
N PRO A 171 -14.36 -27.57 18.15
CA PRO A 171 -15.33 -28.24 18.99
C PRO A 171 -14.78 -29.58 19.47
N SER A 172 -15.15 -29.97 20.70
CA SER A 172 -14.80 -31.29 21.22
C SER A 172 -15.40 -32.39 20.35
N ASP A 173 -14.61 -33.41 20.02
CA ASP A 173 -15.08 -34.57 19.28
C ASP A 173 -15.89 -35.47 20.22
N PRO A 174 -17.19 -35.69 19.98
CA PRO A 174 -18.04 -36.47 20.87
C PRO A 174 -17.64 -37.95 20.95
N ARG A 175 -16.76 -38.42 20.06
CA ARG A 175 -16.22 -39.79 20.07
C ARG A 175 -15.09 -39.98 21.09
N ILE A 176 -14.53 -38.88 21.62
CA ILE A 176 -13.39 -38.90 22.52
C ILE A 176 -13.87 -38.49 23.91
N ALA A 177 -13.67 -39.38 24.88
CA ALA A 177 -13.88 -39.07 26.29
C ALA A 177 -12.52 -38.90 26.97
N ILE A 178 -12.31 -37.76 27.64
CA ILE A 178 -11.12 -37.48 28.43
C ILE A 178 -11.47 -37.67 29.90
N VAL A 179 -10.77 -38.59 30.57
CA VAL A 179 -10.89 -38.81 32.01
C VAL A 179 -9.68 -38.18 32.67
N THR A 180 -9.91 -37.12 33.45
CA THR A 180 -8.86 -36.37 34.14
C THR A 180 -8.76 -36.81 35.60
N ILE A 181 -7.61 -36.55 36.22
CA ILE A 181 -7.45 -36.58 37.68
C ILE A 181 -7.28 -35.13 38.10
N ASP A 182 -8.24 -34.61 38.88
CA ASP A 182 -8.23 -33.25 39.39
C ASP A 182 -7.86 -33.20 40.89
N GLU A 183 -7.78 -31.99 41.44
CA GLU A 183 -7.40 -31.78 42.85
C GLU A 183 -8.38 -32.42 43.84
N ARG A 184 -9.67 -32.55 43.48
CA ARG A 184 -10.67 -33.20 44.32
C ARG A 184 -10.42 -34.69 44.37
N ASP A 185 -10.10 -35.30 43.23
CA ASP A 185 -9.72 -36.72 43.16
C ASP A 185 -8.48 -36.99 44.03
N LEU A 186 -7.47 -36.12 43.96
CA LEU A 186 -6.25 -36.23 44.79
C LEU A 186 -6.56 -36.09 46.28
N THR A 187 -7.44 -35.16 46.64
CA THR A 187 -7.87 -34.94 48.03
C THR A 187 -8.63 -36.16 48.57
N GLU A 188 -9.51 -36.77 47.76
CA GLU A 188 -10.29 -37.94 48.14
C GLU A 188 -9.40 -39.19 48.30
N VAL A 189 -8.46 -39.39 47.37
CA VAL A 189 -7.54 -40.54 47.39
C VAL A 189 -6.46 -40.38 48.47
N GLY A 190 -6.06 -39.13 48.77
CA GLY A 190 -5.09 -38.79 49.82
C GLY A 190 -3.64 -39.14 49.50
N LYS A 191 -3.32 -39.56 48.27
CA LYS A 191 -1.95 -39.86 47.85
C LYS A 191 -1.74 -39.72 46.34
N TRP A 192 -0.53 -39.35 45.96
CA TRP A 192 -0.03 -39.36 44.60
C TRP A 192 1.29 -40.13 44.54
N PRO A 193 1.52 -41.01 43.55
CA PRO A 193 0.62 -41.39 42.46
C PRO A 193 -0.66 -42.11 42.91
N ILE A 194 -1.72 -42.03 42.10
CA ILE A 194 -2.98 -42.77 42.32
C ILE A 194 -2.68 -44.29 42.38
N PRO A 195 -3.15 -45.02 43.41
CA PRO A 195 -2.89 -46.45 43.55
C PRO A 195 -3.50 -47.28 42.41
N ASP A 196 -2.83 -48.38 42.09
CA ASP A 196 -3.14 -49.24 40.94
C ASP A 196 -4.51 -49.92 41.06
N SER A 197 -5.00 -50.18 42.26
CA SER A 197 -6.37 -50.67 42.51
C SER A 197 -7.45 -49.70 42.00
N ILE A 198 -7.26 -48.40 42.22
CA ILE A 198 -8.19 -47.36 41.74
C ILE A 198 -8.10 -47.29 40.21
N LEU A 199 -6.88 -47.28 39.67
CA LEU A 199 -6.69 -47.24 38.22
C LEU A 199 -7.29 -48.47 37.53
N ALA A 200 -7.10 -49.67 38.08
CA ALA A 200 -7.67 -50.91 37.56
C ALA A 200 -9.21 -50.87 37.59
N LYS A 201 -9.81 -50.38 38.66
CA LYS A 201 -11.26 -50.18 38.77
C LYS A 201 -11.77 -49.19 37.71
N THR A 202 -11.10 -48.06 37.54
CA THR A 202 -11.46 -47.03 36.56
C THR A 202 -11.37 -47.58 35.13
N ILE A 203 -10.27 -48.25 34.77
CA ILE A 203 -10.11 -48.85 33.45
C ILE A 203 -11.16 -49.95 33.21
N THR A 204 -11.49 -50.75 34.22
CA THR A 204 -12.55 -51.77 34.13
C THR A 204 -13.92 -51.14 33.84
N ASN A 205 -14.26 -50.05 34.54
CA ASN A 205 -15.51 -49.31 34.30
C ASN A 205 -15.56 -48.70 32.89
N ILE A 206 -14.45 -48.15 32.41
CA ILE A 206 -14.33 -47.59 31.06
C ILE A 206 -14.47 -48.71 30.01
N LYS A 207 -13.76 -49.84 30.19
CA LYS A 207 -13.82 -51.01 29.31
C LYS A 207 -15.25 -51.56 29.20
N ALA A 208 -16.03 -51.52 30.28
CA ALA A 208 -17.44 -51.96 30.28
C ALA A 208 -18.34 -51.12 29.34
N GLN A 209 -17.93 -49.92 28.95
CA GLN A 209 -18.63 -49.08 27.97
C GLN A 209 -18.27 -49.42 26.51
N ASN A 210 -17.46 -50.46 26.29
CA ASN A 210 -17.03 -50.95 24.97
C ASN A 210 -16.37 -49.88 24.07
N PRO A 211 -15.34 -49.13 24.56
CA PRO A 211 -14.63 -48.16 23.74
C PRO A 211 -13.83 -48.85 22.64
N GLN A 212 -13.54 -48.12 21.56
CA GLN A 212 -12.68 -48.61 20.47
C GLN A 212 -11.18 -48.64 20.85
N GLY A 213 -10.78 -47.89 21.87
CA GLY A 213 -9.40 -47.82 22.35
C GLY A 213 -9.34 -47.04 23.66
N ILE A 214 -8.37 -47.36 24.51
CA ILE A 214 -8.14 -46.69 25.79
C ILE A 214 -6.67 -46.24 25.83
N GLY A 215 -6.44 -44.94 25.99
CA GLY A 215 -5.12 -44.38 26.23
C GLY A 215 -4.90 -44.10 27.70
N LEU A 216 -3.79 -44.60 28.25
CA LEU A 216 -3.35 -44.33 29.61
C LEU A 216 -2.13 -43.41 29.57
N ASP A 217 -2.37 -42.11 29.65
CA ASP A 217 -1.32 -41.09 29.76
C ASP A 217 -0.87 -40.88 31.22
N LEU A 218 -0.48 -41.97 31.86
CA LEU A 218 0.11 -42.00 33.20
C LEU A 218 1.31 -42.93 33.19
N TYR A 219 2.45 -42.42 33.66
CA TYR A 219 3.64 -43.26 33.83
C TYR A 219 3.38 -44.31 34.92
N ARG A 220 3.59 -45.58 34.54
CA ARG A 220 3.37 -46.78 35.36
C ARG A 220 4.48 -47.81 35.11
N ASP A 221 5.73 -47.32 35.09
CA ASP A 221 6.95 -48.13 35.06
C ASP A 221 7.20 -48.88 36.37
N LEU A 222 6.77 -48.30 37.49
CA LEU A 222 6.91 -48.86 38.83
C LEU A 222 5.55 -49.24 39.45
N PRO A 223 5.51 -50.25 40.32
CA PRO A 223 4.30 -50.65 41.02
C PRO A 223 3.80 -49.56 41.98
N VAL A 224 2.49 -49.31 42.00
CA VAL A 224 1.85 -48.38 42.94
C VAL A 224 0.78 -49.09 43.75
N GLU A 225 1.18 -49.64 44.90
CA GLU A 225 0.27 -50.40 45.76
C GLU A 225 -0.79 -49.52 46.47
N PRO A 226 -1.96 -50.09 46.84
CA PRO A 226 -2.37 -51.47 46.60
C PRO A 226 -2.93 -51.70 45.19
N GLY A 227 -2.81 -52.92 44.68
CA GLY A 227 -3.56 -53.42 43.51
C GLY A 227 -2.73 -53.59 42.23
N HIS A 228 -1.40 -53.57 42.33
CA HIS A 228 -0.53 -53.67 41.16
C HIS A 228 -0.74 -54.96 40.38
N SER A 229 -0.86 -56.09 41.08
CA SER A 229 -1.04 -57.40 40.45
C SER A 229 -2.33 -57.49 39.63
N ASP A 230 -3.41 -56.84 40.05
CA ASP A 230 -4.67 -56.82 39.31
C ASP A 230 -4.61 -55.86 38.12
N LEU A 231 -3.91 -54.74 38.24
CA LEU A 231 -3.63 -53.84 37.12
C LEU A 231 -2.81 -54.55 36.02
N VAL A 232 -1.78 -55.31 36.41
CA VAL A 232 -0.96 -56.12 35.50
C VAL A 232 -1.81 -57.14 34.75
N LYS A 233 -2.69 -57.88 35.43
CA LYS A 233 -3.65 -58.80 34.77
C LYS A 233 -4.61 -58.07 33.83
N LEU A 234 -5.05 -56.87 34.21
CA LEU A 234 -5.92 -56.05 33.38
C LEU A 234 -5.21 -55.58 32.10
N PHE A 235 -3.94 -55.21 32.19
CA PHE A 235 -3.10 -54.87 31.04
C PHE A 235 -2.96 -56.07 30.09
N GLN A 236 -2.61 -57.26 30.62
CA GLN A 236 -2.49 -58.49 29.82
C GLN A 236 -3.80 -58.89 29.11
N SER A 237 -4.95 -58.64 29.73
CA SER A 237 -6.26 -59.05 29.23
C SER A 237 -6.99 -58.00 28.39
N THR A 238 -6.37 -56.85 28.10
CA THR A 238 -7.01 -55.72 27.41
C THR A 238 -6.18 -55.25 26.21
N SER A 239 -6.42 -55.86 25.04
CA SER A 239 -5.71 -55.56 23.78
C SER A 239 -5.99 -54.18 23.19
N ILE A 240 -7.01 -53.46 23.69
CA ILE A 240 -7.38 -52.11 23.27
C ILE A 240 -6.81 -51.01 24.18
N LEU A 241 -6.03 -51.37 25.20
CA LEU A 241 -5.42 -50.44 26.15
C LEU A 241 -3.98 -50.13 25.73
N PHE A 242 -3.62 -48.85 25.70
CA PHE A 242 -2.28 -48.39 25.33
C PHE A 242 -1.71 -47.53 26.45
N GLY A 243 -0.49 -47.84 26.89
CA GLY A 243 0.22 -47.10 27.93
C GLY A 243 1.20 -46.08 27.35
N THR A 244 1.78 -45.28 28.23
CA THR A 244 2.77 -44.27 27.85
C THR A 244 4.18 -44.54 28.38
N GLU A 245 5.15 -43.96 27.68
CA GLU A 245 6.56 -43.87 28.04
C GLU A 245 7.09 -42.47 27.71
N LYS A 246 8.31 -42.16 28.15
CA LYS A 246 9.03 -40.95 27.78
C LYS A 246 10.42 -41.30 27.26
N ILE A 247 10.82 -40.75 26.11
CA ILE A 247 11.98 -41.21 25.35
C ILE A 247 13.09 -40.15 25.21
N ALA A 248 12.73 -38.89 24.89
CA ALA A 248 13.66 -37.92 24.32
C ALA A 248 14.51 -37.16 25.35
N SER A 249 14.04 -37.03 26.60
CA SER A 249 14.73 -36.29 27.65
C SER A 249 14.85 -37.11 28.94
N SER A 250 13.98 -36.86 29.91
CA SER A 250 13.88 -37.64 31.15
C SER A 250 13.20 -38.97 30.86
N ARG A 251 13.96 -39.99 30.46
CA ARG A 251 13.39 -41.29 30.09
C ARG A 251 12.57 -41.87 31.24
N VAL A 252 11.37 -42.30 30.92
CA VAL A 252 10.49 -43.04 31.82
C VAL A 252 10.02 -44.26 31.03
N ALA A 253 10.27 -45.45 31.56
CA ALA A 253 9.90 -46.68 30.87
C ALA A 253 8.37 -46.81 30.77
N ALA A 254 7.92 -47.62 29.83
CA ALA A 254 6.53 -48.05 29.79
C ALA A 254 6.25 -49.12 30.87
N PRO A 255 4.98 -49.40 31.19
CA PRO A 255 4.62 -50.61 31.92
C PRO A 255 5.14 -51.85 31.19
N PRO A 256 5.95 -52.73 31.82
CA PRO A 256 6.64 -53.82 31.12
C PRO A 256 5.71 -54.69 30.27
N VAL A 257 4.55 -55.06 30.81
CA VAL A 257 3.53 -55.87 30.13
C VAL A 257 3.02 -55.22 28.83
N LEU A 258 2.78 -53.91 28.85
CA LEU A 258 2.28 -53.20 27.67
C LEU A 258 3.40 -53.06 26.64
N SER A 259 4.65 -52.89 27.08
CA SER A 259 5.83 -52.85 26.21
C SER A 259 6.01 -54.16 25.45
N GLU A 260 5.94 -55.30 26.14
CA GLU A 260 6.02 -56.64 25.54
C GLU A 260 4.92 -56.89 24.51
N SER A 261 3.74 -56.31 24.72
CA SER A 261 2.58 -56.45 23.83
C SER A 261 2.55 -55.42 22.68
N GLY A 262 3.55 -54.52 22.59
CA GLY A 262 3.58 -53.45 21.59
C GLY A 262 2.47 -52.41 21.78
N GLN A 263 1.91 -52.29 22.99
CA GLN A 263 0.79 -51.41 23.34
C GLN A 263 1.27 -50.13 24.04
N VAL A 264 2.33 -49.51 23.50
CA VAL A 264 2.98 -48.34 24.12
C VAL A 264 3.22 -47.27 23.07
N GLY A 265 2.85 -46.04 23.38
CA GLY A 265 3.27 -44.85 22.63
C GLY A 265 3.83 -43.80 23.57
N PHE A 266 4.71 -42.93 23.07
CA PHE A 266 5.35 -41.95 23.93
C PHE A 266 4.46 -40.71 24.22
N SER A 267 4.74 -40.03 25.33
CA SER A 267 4.14 -38.74 25.71
C SER A 267 5.17 -37.59 25.84
N ASP A 268 6.27 -37.67 25.10
CA ASP A 268 7.23 -36.58 24.96
C ASP A 268 6.61 -35.30 24.39
N ILE A 269 6.95 -34.18 25.02
CA ILE A 269 6.62 -32.83 24.58
C ILE A 269 7.88 -32.11 24.13
N VAL A 270 7.75 -31.27 23.11
CA VAL A 270 8.85 -30.39 22.69
C VAL A 270 8.58 -28.99 23.21
N VAL A 271 9.42 -28.58 24.17
CA VAL A 271 9.39 -27.23 24.74
C VAL A 271 10.37 -26.36 23.94
N ASP A 272 9.87 -25.26 23.39
CA ASP A 272 10.68 -24.29 22.66
C ASP A 272 11.55 -23.47 23.63
N ALA A 273 12.53 -22.72 23.10
CA ALA A 273 13.50 -22.00 23.93
C ALA A 273 12.88 -20.93 24.85
N ASP A 274 11.66 -20.47 24.54
CA ASP A 274 10.89 -19.53 25.36
C ASP A 274 9.96 -20.22 26.38
N GLY A 275 10.06 -21.55 26.52
CA GLY A 275 9.29 -22.34 27.47
C GLY A 275 7.88 -22.72 26.99
N ARG A 276 7.49 -22.34 25.78
CA ARG A 276 6.16 -22.67 25.23
C ARG A 276 6.17 -23.96 24.44
N VAL A 277 5.04 -24.65 24.41
CA VAL A 277 4.84 -25.87 23.61
C VAL A 277 4.03 -25.50 22.38
N ARG A 278 4.65 -25.56 21.20
CA ARG A 278 4.00 -25.30 19.90
C ARG A 278 3.90 -26.54 19.02
N ARG A 279 4.52 -27.64 19.44
CA ARG A 279 4.70 -28.85 18.64
C ARG A 279 4.23 -30.07 19.41
N ALA A 280 3.35 -30.83 18.77
CA ALA A 280 2.99 -32.17 19.20
C ALA A 280 3.68 -33.16 18.27
N LEU A 281 4.45 -34.09 18.83
CA LEU A 281 5.13 -35.12 18.05
C LEU A 281 4.14 -36.23 17.70
N LEU A 282 4.04 -36.57 16.42
CA LEU A 282 3.30 -37.75 15.96
C LEU A 282 4.17 -39.01 16.04
N SER A 283 5.44 -38.85 15.70
CA SER A 283 6.45 -39.90 15.73
C SER A 283 7.82 -39.29 16.02
N LEU A 284 8.72 -40.09 16.55
CA LEU A 284 10.14 -39.76 16.69
C LEU A 284 10.98 -41.01 16.37
N VAL A 285 12.24 -40.79 16.03
CA VAL A 285 13.24 -41.86 15.95
C VAL A 285 14.03 -41.80 17.26
N ASP A 286 14.05 -42.90 18.00
CA ASP A 286 14.76 -42.97 19.27
C ASP A 286 16.29 -43.12 19.08
N SER A 287 17.03 -43.30 20.18
CA SER A 287 18.49 -43.47 20.12
C SER A 287 18.94 -44.71 19.37
N ASP A 288 18.07 -45.71 19.30
CA ASP A 288 18.38 -47.03 18.78
C ASP A 288 18.04 -47.11 17.28
N GLY A 289 17.50 -46.01 16.72
CA GLY A 289 17.10 -45.90 15.32
C GLY A 289 15.67 -46.35 15.04
N GLU A 290 14.92 -46.70 16.09
CA GLU A 290 13.56 -47.23 15.96
C GLU A 290 12.54 -46.11 15.86
N LEU A 291 11.58 -46.29 14.95
CA LEU A 291 10.45 -45.37 14.80
C LEU A 291 9.43 -45.63 15.90
N ARG A 292 9.28 -44.65 16.79
CA ARG A 292 8.28 -44.66 17.87
C ARG A 292 7.15 -43.72 17.50
N TYR A 293 5.93 -44.05 17.92
CA TYR A 293 4.75 -43.21 17.74
C TYR A 293 4.26 -42.67 19.08
N SER A 294 3.69 -41.46 19.07
CA SER A 294 3.08 -40.92 20.29
C SER A 294 1.83 -41.70 20.65
N LEU A 295 1.45 -41.68 21.94
CA LEU A 295 0.26 -42.38 22.44
C LEU A 295 -1.00 -42.03 21.61
N GLY A 296 -1.22 -40.74 21.35
CA GLY A 296 -2.33 -40.28 20.52
C GLY A 296 -2.29 -40.81 19.08
N THR A 297 -1.10 -40.93 18.50
CA THR A 297 -0.92 -41.48 17.15
C THR A 297 -1.26 -42.97 17.11
N ILE A 298 -0.82 -43.76 18.09
CA ILE A 298 -1.14 -45.19 18.14
C ILE A 298 -2.64 -45.43 18.31
N LEU A 299 -3.30 -44.66 19.18
CA LEU A 299 -4.76 -44.72 19.35
C LEU A 299 -5.50 -44.36 18.06
N ALA A 300 -5.05 -43.31 17.35
CA ALA A 300 -5.62 -42.93 16.07
C ALA A 300 -5.43 -44.02 15.02
N LEU A 301 -4.23 -44.62 14.92
CA LEU A 301 -3.94 -45.73 14.01
C LEU A 301 -4.79 -46.96 14.33
N HIS A 302 -4.94 -47.30 15.61
CA HIS A 302 -5.80 -48.41 16.05
C HIS A 302 -7.26 -48.20 15.63
N TYR A 303 -7.80 -47.00 15.91
CA TYR A 303 -9.15 -46.63 15.52
C TYR A 303 -9.37 -46.65 14.00
N LEU A 304 -8.41 -46.13 13.23
CA LEU A 304 -8.49 -46.06 11.77
C LEU A 304 -8.36 -47.43 11.12
N LYS A 305 -7.53 -48.32 11.67
CA LYS A 305 -7.39 -49.70 11.20
C LYS A 305 -8.71 -50.46 11.28
N ALA A 306 -9.49 -50.27 12.35
CA ALA A 306 -10.84 -50.85 12.49
C ALA A 306 -11.82 -50.35 11.40
N LYS A 307 -11.53 -49.22 10.76
CA LYS A 307 -12.28 -48.67 9.61
C LYS A 307 -11.67 -49.03 8.24
N GLY A 308 -10.66 -49.90 8.21
CA GLY A 308 -9.96 -50.28 6.98
C GLY A 308 -9.00 -49.21 6.45
N ILE A 309 -8.63 -48.22 7.25
CA ILE A 309 -7.66 -47.18 6.89
C ILE A 309 -6.33 -47.53 7.54
N ASN A 310 -5.34 -47.92 6.73
CA ASN A 310 -4.00 -48.29 7.20
C ASN A 310 -2.99 -47.19 6.91
N LEU A 311 -1.90 -47.19 7.68
CA LEU A 311 -0.74 -46.32 7.43
C LEU A 311 0.05 -46.88 6.25
N GLU A 312 0.23 -46.06 5.22
CA GLU A 312 0.96 -46.43 4.00
C GLU A 312 2.19 -45.53 3.83
N THR A 313 3.35 -46.13 3.57
CA THR A 313 4.55 -45.36 3.23
C THR A 313 4.47 -44.97 1.76
N VAL A 314 4.45 -43.66 1.49
CA VAL A 314 4.35 -43.11 0.11
C VAL A 314 5.73 -42.83 -0.48
N ASP A 315 6.68 -42.44 0.38
CA ASP A 315 8.02 -41.98 0.01
C ASP A 315 8.96 -42.33 1.17
N GLU A 316 10.05 -43.06 0.92
CA GLU A 316 10.94 -43.70 1.90
C GLU A 316 11.29 -42.80 3.10
N GLY A 317 10.45 -42.82 4.14
CA GLY A 317 10.64 -42.06 5.38
C GLY A 317 10.34 -40.55 5.33
N GLN A 318 9.88 -40.01 4.19
CA GLN A 318 9.55 -38.59 4.02
C GLN A 318 8.04 -38.32 4.10
N LYS A 319 7.22 -39.26 3.59
CA LYS A 319 5.76 -39.11 3.52
C LYS A 319 5.04 -40.39 3.87
N VAL A 320 4.01 -40.24 4.71
CA VAL A 320 3.08 -41.33 5.04
C VAL A 320 1.66 -40.90 4.73
N ALA A 321 0.84 -41.85 4.29
CA ALA A 321 -0.58 -41.63 3.99
C ALA A 321 -1.48 -42.39 4.97
N LEU A 322 -2.60 -41.76 5.32
CA LEU A 322 -3.72 -42.37 6.01
C LEU A 322 -4.99 -42.07 5.21
N GLY A 323 -5.40 -43.02 4.38
CA GLY A 323 -6.49 -42.84 3.43
C GLY A 323 -6.18 -41.71 2.44
N LYS A 324 -6.89 -40.59 2.54
CA LYS A 324 -6.69 -39.42 1.66
C LYS A 324 -5.69 -38.39 2.21
N ALA A 325 -5.32 -38.49 3.48
CA ALA A 325 -4.41 -37.55 4.12
C ALA A 325 -2.96 -37.96 3.90
N VAL A 326 -2.10 -37.01 3.53
CA VAL A 326 -0.66 -37.22 3.37
C VAL A 326 0.08 -36.35 4.38
N PHE A 327 0.84 -37.00 5.26
CA PHE A 327 1.68 -36.38 6.27
C PHE A 327 3.12 -36.33 5.77
N LYS A 328 3.76 -35.17 5.93
CA LYS A 328 5.16 -34.95 5.58
C LYS A 328 5.97 -34.77 6.85
N ARG A 329 7.13 -35.41 6.92
CA ARG A 329 8.06 -35.22 8.03
C ARG A 329 8.54 -33.76 8.07
N PHE A 330 8.50 -33.14 9.24
CA PHE A 330 9.16 -31.84 9.44
C PHE A 330 10.68 -32.02 9.41
N THR A 331 11.35 -31.19 8.62
CA THR A 331 12.82 -31.04 8.64
C THR A 331 13.19 -29.76 9.36
N GLY A 332 14.44 -29.61 9.82
CA GLY A 332 14.92 -28.38 10.48
C GLY A 332 14.91 -27.12 9.62
N MET A 333 14.39 -27.19 8.38
CA MET A 333 14.17 -26.04 7.50
C MET A 333 12.67 -25.76 7.25
N THR A 334 11.78 -26.58 7.81
CA THR A 334 10.34 -26.51 7.58
C THR A 334 9.69 -25.66 8.68
N GLY A 335 9.48 -24.37 8.39
CA GLY A 335 9.16 -23.33 9.39
C GLY A 335 10.45 -22.81 10.02
N GLY A 336 10.59 -21.50 10.23
CA GLY A 336 11.82 -20.87 10.77
C GLY A 336 12.12 -21.26 12.22
N ILE A 337 12.36 -22.54 12.48
CA ILE A 337 12.51 -23.18 13.79
C ILE A 337 13.75 -24.06 13.78
#